data_AF-A0A6A7BVF1-F1
#
_entry.id   AF-A0A6A7BVF1-F1
#
_cell.length_a   1.000
_cell.length_b   1.000
_cell.length_c   1.000
_cell.angle_alpha   90.00
_cell.angle_beta   90.00
_cell.angle_gamma   90.00
#
_symmetry.space_group_name_H-M   'P 1'
#
loop_
_entity.id
_entity.type
_entity.pdbx_description
1 polymer ?
#
loop_
_entity_poly.entity_id
_entity_poly.type
_entity_poly.pdbx_seq_one_letter_code
_entity_poly.pdbx_strand_id
1 'polypeptide(L)'
;MTTGSIIQWYKQTSFTDPVSEQRVTLDRGKFARFHHDQIGKVERIFTHRDPGGDARIFLCVIDTVSHPCGQFDMITGRPLRQIVAMDPRIIGLPAAHSKRLDIITIAMDDISGAIEEQADSSDLLHVDWNIQFI
;
A
#
# COMPACT_ATOMS: atom_id res chain seq x y z
N MET A 1 -14.66 34.40 -3.06
CA MET A 1 -15.38 33.16 -2.71
C MET A 1 -14.39 32.03 -2.84
N THR A 2 -13.97 31.41 -1.74
CA THR A 2 -13.10 30.23 -1.76
C THR A 2 -13.95 29.04 -2.19
N THR A 3 -13.95 28.74 -3.48
CA THR A 3 -14.48 27.48 -4.02
C THR A 3 -13.58 26.36 -3.52
N GLY A 4 -13.87 25.82 -2.34
CA GLY A 4 -13.20 24.64 -1.82
C GLY A 4 -13.47 23.47 -2.77
N SER A 5 -12.41 22.86 -3.30
CA SER A 5 -12.51 21.65 -4.11
C SER A 5 -13.14 20.54 -3.27
N ILE A 6 -14.12 19.83 -3.84
CA ILE A 6 -14.79 18.71 -3.17
C ILE A 6 -13.83 17.52 -3.16
N ILE A 7 -13.42 17.10 -1.96
CA ILE A 7 -12.69 15.85 -1.74
C ILE A 7 -13.72 14.75 -1.43
N GLN A 8 -13.68 13.65 -2.18
CA GLN A 8 -14.47 12.45 -1.89
C GLN A 8 -13.53 11.33 -1.49
N TRP A 9 -13.89 10.57 -0.46
CA TRP A 9 -13.07 9.51 0.11
C TRP A 9 -13.61 8.13 -0.28
N TYR A 10 -12.72 7.17 -0.48
CA TYR A 10 -13.05 5.83 -0.94
C TYR A 10 -12.35 4.78 -0.08
N LYS A 11 -12.97 3.59 0.01
CA LYS A 11 -12.35 2.41 0.62
C LYS A 11 -11.50 1.61 -0.38
N GLN A 12 -11.84 1.72 -1.66
CA GLN A 12 -11.29 0.92 -2.74
C GLN A 12 -11.33 1.72 -4.05
N THR A 13 -10.36 1.48 -4.93
CA THR A 13 -10.39 1.93 -6.33
C THR A 13 -9.95 0.82 -7.26
N SER A 14 -10.44 0.84 -8.50
CA SER A 14 -9.98 -0.07 -9.55
C SER A 14 -9.65 0.68 -10.82
N PHE A 15 -8.62 0.24 -11.52
CA PHE A 15 -8.25 0.75 -12.84
C PHE A 15 -7.72 -0.39 -13.71
N THR A 16 -7.77 -0.22 -15.02
CA THR A 16 -7.13 -1.14 -15.97
C THR A 16 -5.69 -0.70 -16.13
N ASP A 17 -4.75 -1.61 -15.86
CA ASP A 17 -3.34 -1.35 -16.15
C ASP A 17 -3.11 -1.42 -17.67
N PRO A 18 -2.59 -0.35 -18.29
CA PRO A 18 -2.40 -0.31 -19.73
C PRO A 18 -1.36 -1.32 -20.24
N VAL A 19 -0.48 -1.85 -19.37
CA VAL A 19 0.56 -2.82 -19.79
C VAL A 19 0.06 -4.26 -19.72
N SER A 20 -0.50 -4.68 -18.59
CA SER A 20 -1.00 -6.06 -18.43
C SER A 20 -2.42 -6.27 -18.94
N GLU A 21 -3.15 -5.18 -19.26
CA GLU A 21 -4.59 -5.18 -19.55
C GLU A 21 -5.46 -5.77 -18.43
N GLN A 22 -4.89 -5.98 -17.25
CA GLN A 22 -5.61 -6.53 -16.11
C GLN A 22 -6.23 -5.42 -15.27
N ARG A 23 -7.38 -5.74 -14.66
CA ARG A 23 -7.99 -4.88 -13.65
C ARG A 23 -7.19 -4.96 -12.36
N VAL A 24 -6.62 -3.84 -11.98
CA VAL A 24 -5.95 -3.64 -10.70
C VAL A 24 -6.97 -3.09 -9.72
N THR A 25 -6.99 -3.64 -8.50
CA THR A 25 -7.81 -3.14 -7.40
C THR A 25 -6.90 -2.78 -6.24
N LEU A 26 -7.07 -1.58 -5.71
CA LEU A 26 -6.34 -1.06 -4.57
C LEU A 26 -7.32 -0.81 -3.43
N ASP A 27 -7.05 -1.42 -2.28
CA ASP A 27 -7.85 -1.28 -1.08
C ASP A 27 -7.08 -0.53 0.00
N ARG A 28 -7.81 0.21 0.83
CA ARG A 28 -7.26 0.79 2.05
C ARG A 28 -6.67 -0.31 2.95
N GLY A 29 -5.50 -0.04 3.53
CA GLY A 29 -4.75 -0.95 4.39
C GLY A 29 -3.92 -1.99 3.66
N LYS A 30 -4.03 -2.07 2.31
CA LYS A 30 -3.19 -2.97 1.50
C LYS A 30 -1.94 -2.26 1.01
N PHE A 31 -0.96 -3.05 0.61
CA PHE A 31 0.28 -2.56 0.05
C PHE A 31 0.21 -2.51 -1.47
N ALA A 32 0.80 -1.49 -2.05
CA ALA A 32 0.94 -1.38 -3.48
C ALA A 32 2.32 -0.86 -3.84
N ARG A 33 2.67 -1.12 -5.10
CA ARG A 33 3.92 -0.67 -5.69
C ARG A 33 3.68 0.62 -6.46
N PHE A 34 4.56 1.59 -6.25
CA PHE A 34 4.52 2.90 -6.87
C PHE A 34 5.92 3.24 -7.43
N HIS A 35 6.00 4.22 -8.32
CA HIS A 35 7.22 4.89 -8.81
C HIS A 35 8.58 4.20 -8.49
N HIS A 36 9.27 3.67 -9.51
CA HIS A 36 10.60 3.04 -9.36
C HIS A 36 10.64 1.90 -8.34
N ASP A 37 9.64 1.01 -8.35
CA ASP A 37 9.54 -0.16 -7.47
C ASP A 37 9.46 0.16 -5.96
N GLN A 38 9.10 1.39 -5.59
CA GLN A 38 8.77 1.74 -4.20
C GLN A 38 7.51 0.99 -3.75
N ILE A 39 7.49 0.55 -2.50
CA ILE A 39 6.36 -0.17 -1.91
C ILE A 39 5.83 0.65 -0.76
N GLY A 40 4.52 0.87 -0.69
CA GLY A 40 3.89 1.58 0.41
C GLY A 40 2.52 1.02 0.77
N LYS A 41 2.09 1.27 2.01
CA LYS A 41 0.77 0.95 2.54
C LYS A 41 -0.21 2.04 2.13
N VAL A 42 -1.34 1.67 1.52
CA VAL A 42 -2.42 2.60 1.14
C VAL A 42 -3.21 2.96 2.40
N GLU A 43 -3.00 4.17 2.93
CA GLU A 43 -3.72 4.66 4.10
C GLU A 43 -5.08 5.25 3.76
N ARG A 44 -5.16 6.02 2.67
CA ARG A 44 -6.40 6.67 2.22
C ARG A 44 -6.46 6.74 0.69
N ILE A 45 -7.69 6.75 0.18
CA ILE A 45 -7.99 6.91 -1.25
C ILE A 45 -8.98 8.06 -1.36
N PHE A 46 -8.72 9.01 -2.24
CA PHE A 46 -9.60 10.15 -2.45
C PHE A 46 -9.57 10.68 -3.87
N THR A 47 -10.62 11.38 -4.27
CA THR A 47 -10.61 12.19 -5.49
C THR A 47 -10.48 13.65 -5.15
N HIS A 48 -9.77 14.39 -5.99
CA HIS A 48 -9.79 15.83 -6.00
C HIS A 48 -10.19 16.32 -7.39
N ARG A 49 -11.16 17.23 -7.45
CA ARG A 49 -11.53 17.93 -8.68
C ARG A 49 -10.65 19.15 -8.86
N ASP A 50 -10.02 19.23 -10.02
CA ASP A 50 -9.32 20.45 -10.39
C ASP A 50 -10.32 21.59 -10.74
N PRO A 51 -9.85 22.85 -10.82
CA PRO A 51 -10.70 23.97 -11.22
C PRO A 51 -11.29 23.83 -12.64
N GLY A 52 -10.74 22.95 -13.48
CA GLY A 52 -11.24 22.63 -14.82
C GLY A 52 -12.42 21.65 -14.80
N GLY A 53 -12.73 21.06 -13.65
CA GLY A 53 -13.83 20.12 -13.44
C GLY A 53 -13.42 18.65 -13.49
N ASP A 54 -12.17 18.35 -13.83
CA ASP A 54 -11.69 16.97 -13.94
C ASP A 54 -11.40 16.38 -12.56
N ALA A 55 -12.00 15.23 -12.27
CA ALA A 55 -11.76 14.49 -11.04
C ALA A 55 -10.58 13.52 -11.23
N ARG A 56 -9.56 13.63 -10.38
CA ARG A 56 -8.43 12.69 -10.35
C ARG A 56 -8.40 11.92 -9.05
N ILE A 57 -8.01 10.65 -9.11
CA ILE A 57 -7.86 9.77 -7.94
C ILE A 57 -6.43 9.86 -7.42
N PHE A 58 -6.34 10.00 -6.10
CA PHE A 58 -5.11 10.08 -5.33
C PHE A 58 -5.11 9.03 -4.22
N LEU A 59 -3.92 8.54 -3.92
CA LEU A 59 -3.62 7.63 -2.83
C LEU A 59 -2.74 8.37 -1.82
N CYS A 60 -3.08 8.27 -0.55
CA CYS A 60 -2.20 8.63 0.55
C CYS A 60 -1.49 7.35 1.00
N VAL A 61 -0.17 7.31 0.93
CA VAL A 61 0.63 6.11 1.17
C VAL A 61 1.69 6.35 2.23
N ILE A 62 1.94 5.34 3.07
CA ILE A 62 3.11 5.31 3.94
C ILE A 62 4.14 4.40 3.30
N ASP A 63 5.32 4.94 3.02
CA ASP A 63 6.38 4.20 2.35
C ASP A 63 6.97 3.11 3.25
N THR A 64 7.42 2.02 2.63
CA THR A 64 8.29 1.04 3.27
C THR A 64 9.74 1.32 2.92
N VAL A 65 10.69 0.89 3.75
CA VAL A 65 12.11 1.03 3.45
C VAL A 65 12.39 0.32 2.13
N SER A 66 13.01 1.06 1.20
CA SER A 66 13.19 0.63 -0.19
C SER A 66 14.08 -0.62 -0.29
N HIS A 67 15.01 -0.76 0.66
CA HIS A 67 15.92 -1.88 0.78
C HIS A 67 15.51 -2.78 1.96
N PRO A 68 15.71 -4.11 1.85
CA PRO A 68 15.63 -5.00 3.01
C PRO A 68 16.42 -4.40 4.16
N CYS A 69 15.94 -4.52 5.40
CA CYS A 69 16.62 -4.00 6.58
C CYS A 69 17.97 -4.71 6.88
N GLY A 70 18.56 -5.41 5.90
CA GLY A 70 19.58 -6.44 6.08
C GLY A 70 19.05 -7.69 6.80
N GLN A 71 17.80 -7.66 7.26
CA GLN A 71 17.16 -8.72 7.99
C GLN A 71 16.35 -9.61 7.06
N PHE A 72 16.43 -10.91 7.33
CA PHE A 72 15.71 -11.95 6.62
C PHE A 72 14.87 -12.71 7.63
N ASP A 73 13.65 -13.04 7.25
CA ASP A 73 12.82 -13.94 8.03
C ASP A 73 13.47 -15.33 8.05
N MET A 74 13.62 -15.92 9.24
CA MET A 74 14.36 -17.18 9.42
C MET A 74 13.65 -18.39 8.83
N ILE A 75 12.33 -18.32 8.61
CA ILE A 75 11.53 -19.45 8.10
C ILE A 75 11.53 -19.44 6.57
N THR A 76 11.24 -18.28 5.97
CA THR A 76 11.08 -18.13 4.53
C THR A 76 12.36 -17.71 3.82
N GLY A 77 13.37 -17.21 4.55
CA GLY A 77 14.59 -16.65 3.99
C GLY A 77 14.36 -15.39 3.15
N ARG A 78 13.18 -14.76 3.28
CA ARG A 78 12.81 -13.57 2.50
C ARG A 78 13.18 -12.28 3.26
N PRO A 79 13.49 -11.20 2.54
CA PRO A 79 13.85 -9.94 3.15
C PRO A 79 12.67 -9.32 3.93
N LEU A 80 12.96 -8.88 5.14
CA LEU A 80 12.06 -8.04 5.93
C LEU A 80 12.18 -6.58 5.49
N ARG A 81 11.04 -5.91 5.43
CA ARG A 81 10.88 -4.47 5.18
C ARG A 81 10.34 -3.82 6.44
N GLN A 82 10.58 -2.52 6.59
CA GLN A 82 9.99 -1.74 7.67
C GLN A 82 9.07 -0.66 7.12
N ILE A 83 7.99 -0.31 7.83
CA ILE A 83 7.23 0.91 7.58
C ILE A 83 8.07 2.09 8.01
N VAL A 84 8.23 3.08 7.13
CA VAL A 84 8.95 4.31 7.46
C VAL A 84 8.02 5.18 8.31
N ALA A 85 8.46 5.56 9.51
CA ALA A 85 7.76 6.52 10.37
C ALA A 85 7.91 7.97 9.85
N MET A 86 7.58 8.20 8.59
CA MET A 86 7.59 9.50 7.93
C MET A 86 6.18 9.91 7.50
N ASP A 87 6.04 11.19 7.18
CA ASP A 87 4.78 11.76 6.73
C ASP A 87 4.25 11.02 5.49
N PRO A 88 2.94 10.67 5.47
CA PRO A 88 2.33 10.02 4.32
C PRO A 88 2.49 10.85 3.04
N ARG A 89 2.80 10.16 1.94
CA ARG A 89 2.95 10.76 0.62
C ARG A 89 1.67 10.65 -0.19
N ILE A 90 1.37 11.69 -0.97
CA ILE A 90 0.24 11.66 -1.92
C ILE A 90 0.75 11.25 -3.30
N ILE A 91 0.10 10.26 -3.90
CA ILE A 91 0.41 9.71 -5.23
C ILE A 91 -0.85 9.78 -6.11
N GLY A 92 -0.74 10.35 -7.30
CA GLY A 92 -1.83 10.35 -8.28
C GLY A 92 -1.81 9.10 -9.18
N LEU A 93 -2.97 8.53 -9.50
CA LEU A 93 -3.05 7.48 -10.51
C LEU A 93 -2.80 8.04 -11.93
N PRO A 94 -2.20 7.27 -12.86
CA PRO A 94 -1.86 5.83 -12.76
C PRO A 94 -0.39 5.57 -12.37
N ALA A 95 0.13 6.16 -11.29
CA ALA A 95 1.48 5.85 -10.81
C ALA A 95 1.62 4.50 -10.05
N ALA A 96 0.51 3.80 -9.81
CA ALA A 96 0.52 2.49 -9.15
C ALA A 96 0.68 1.37 -10.18
N HIS A 97 1.56 0.41 -9.89
CA HIS A 97 1.77 -0.74 -10.76
C HIS A 97 0.69 -1.82 -10.55
N SER A 98 0.46 -2.64 -11.57
CA SER A 98 -0.51 -3.74 -11.57
C SER A 98 -0.15 -4.95 -10.74
N LYS A 99 1.11 -5.05 -10.32
CA LYS A 99 1.57 -6.22 -9.59
C LYS A 99 0.97 -6.24 -8.18
N ARG A 100 0.13 -7.24 -7.91
CA ARG A 100 -0.32 -7.58 -6.56
C ARG A 100 0.90 -7.86 -5.70
N LEU A 101 0.95 -7.21 -4.54
CA LEU A 101 1.96 -7.45 -3.52
C LEU A 101 1.29 -8.15 -2.35
N ASP A 102 1.83 -9.30 -1.97
CA ASP A 102 1.44 -9.98 -0.76
C ASP A 102 2.48 -9.62 0.31
N ILE A 103 2.04 -8.83 1.29
CA ILE A 103 2.87 -8.35 2.41
C ILE A 103 2.17 -8.72 3.70
N ILE A 104 2.91 -9.41 4.56
CA ILE A 104 2.44 -9.92 5.84
C ILE A 104 3.07 -9.07 6.93
N THR A 105 2.24 -8.50 7.80
CA THR A 105 2.70 -7.87 9.04
C THR A 105 3.16 -8.95 10.00
N ILE A 106 4.43 -8.92 10.42
CA ILE A 106 4.94 -9.85 11.42
C ILE A 106 4.92 -9.14 12.76
N ALA A 107 4.05 -9.56 13.67
CA ALA A 107 4.24 -9.21 15.07
C ALA A 107 5.45 -10.01 15.57
N MET A 108 6.52 -9.33 16.00
CA MET A 108 7.49 -10.01 16.85
C MET A 108 6.78 -10.23 18.19
N ASP A 109 6.42 -11.48 18.48
CA ASP A 109 5.71 -11.86 19.70
C ASP A 109 6.48 -11.36 20.94
N ASP A 110 5.94 -10.35 21.61
CA ASP A 110 5.92 -10.41 23.07
C ASP A 110 4.88 -11.47 23.42
N ILE A 111 5.32 -12.46 24.19
CA ILE A 111 4.57 -13.65 24.57
C ILE A 111 3.36 -13.22 25.44
N SER A 112 2.25 -12.87 24.81
CA SER A 112 0.95 -12.78 25.48
C SER A 112 -0.16 -12.88 24.44
N GLY A 113 -0.87 -14.01 24.46
CA GLY A 113 -2.04 -14.21 23.61
C GLY A 113 -3.12 -13.19 23.91
N ALA A 114 -3.27 -12.23 23.01
CA ALA A 114 -4.46 -11.41 22.88
C ALA A 114 -4.69 -11.19 21.38
N ILE A 115 -5.68 -11.89 20.84
CA ILE A 115 -6.27 -11.59 19.53
C ILE A 115 -7.16 -10.38 19.77
N GLU A 116 -6.73 -9.19 19.34
CA GLU A 116 -7.55 -8.15 18.69
C GLU A 116 -6.71 -6.87 18.48
N GLU A 117 -7.06 -6.16 17.41
CA GLU A 117 -6.46 -4.91 16.91
C GLU A 117 -4.99 -4.97 16.48
N GLN A 118 -4.83 -5.22 15.17
CA GLN A 118 -4.02 -4.38 14.28
C GLN A 118 -2.79 -3.75 14.94
N ALA A 119 -1.88 -4.58 15.46
CA ALA A 119 -0.60 -4.11 15.95
C ALA A 119 0.14 -3.49 14.76
N ASP A 120 0.45 -2.20 14.90
CA ASP A 120 1.40 -1.43 14.09
C ASP A 120 2.80 -2.06 14.22
N SER A 121 2.95 -3.32 13.82
CA SER A 121 4.29 -3.86 13.67
C SER A 121 4.95 -3.13 12.52
N SER A 122 6.09 -2.52 12.84
CA SER A 122 6.91 -1.86 11.84
C SER A 122 7.41 -2.84 10.80
N ASP A 123 7.50 -4.13 11.14
CA ASP A 123 8.20 -5.14 10.36
C ASP A 123 7.23 -5.91 9.46
N LEU A 124 7.60 -6.00 8.19
CA LEU A 124 6.78 -6.48 7.09
C LEU A 124 7.55 -7.51 6.28
N LEU A 125 6.94 -8.66 6.04
CA LEU A 125 7.46 -9.69 5.15
C LEU A 125 6.83 -9.55 3.78
N HIS A 126 7.65 -9.28 2.76
CA HIS A 126 7.20 -9.35 1.38
C HIS A 126 7.31 -10.78 0.87
N VAL A 127 6.17 -11.37 0.49
CA VAL A 127 6.09 -12.71 -0.08
C VAL A 127 5.71 -12.62 -1.55
N ASP A 128 6.35 -13.46 -2.37
CA ASP A 128 6.16 -13.53 -3.83
C ASP A 128 5.40 -14.80 -4.27
N TRP A 129 4.94 -15.61 -3.30
CA TRP A 129 4.22 -16.83 -3.57
C TRP A 129 2.75 -16.51 -3.85
N ASN A 130 2.30 -16.80 -5.07
CA ASN A 130 0.87 -16.90 -5.38
C ASN A 130 0.30 -18.10 -4.61
N ILE A 131 -0.21 -17.89 -3.39
CA ILE A 131 -0.91 -18.93 -2.65
C ILE A 131 -2.30 -19.09 -3.30
N GLN A 132 -2.40 -20.01 -4.26
CA GLN A 132 -3.69 -20.55 -4.67
C GLN A 132 -4.08 -21.62 -3.64
N PHE A 133 -5.14 -21.38 -2.90
CA PHE A 133 -5.77 -22.43 -2.11
C PHE A 133 -6.44 -23.40 -3.08
N ILE A 134 -6.09 -24.69 -2.97
CA ILE A 134 -6.71 -25.80 -3.70
C ILE A 134 -8.09 -26.06 -3.12
#